data_AF-A0A0R3T8C1-F1
#
_entry.id   AF-A0A0R3T8C1-F1
#
_cell.length_a   1.000
_cell.length_b   1.000
_cell.length_c   1.000
_cell.angle_alpha   90.00
_cell.angle_beta   90.00
_cell.angle_gamma   90.00
#
_symmetry.space_group_name_H-M   'P 1'
#
loop_
_entity.id
_entity.type
_entity.pdbx_description
1 polymer ?
#
loop_
_entity_poly.entity_id
_entity_poly.type
_entity_poly.pdbx_seq_one_letter_code
_entity_poly.pdbx_strand_id
1 'polypeptide(L)'
;MVNAYAMKVRYDSPIDGMPTICTCESCINDYLYVYEKRNVAGLLSLPVSSSEVSREVGENFYFWLQQNIHIVWIGTFYRLFVYPTNLIWRLRPFDSPSEIPSGNCIWGATETAKVRFTCTDCGKVWTSISALASFALCLENENGQQVRILWFSLHGQTCLDCVVNGSPPKLHYGTWYPHEVFRVLNFYVLCA
;
A
#
# COMPACT_ATOMS: atom_id res chain seq x y z
N MET A 1 -21.51 18.13 -8.03
CA MET A 1 -20.56 18.71 -7.06
C MET A 1 -20.09 17.59 -6.17
N VAL A 2 -18.86 17.10 -6.36
CA VAL A 2 -18.30 16.00 -5.57
C VAL A 2 -17.76 16.60 -4.27
N ASN A 3 -18.38 16.27 -3.14
CA ASN A 3 -17.86 16.64 -1.83
C ASN A 3 -16.59 15.83 -1.58
N ALA A 4 -15.44 16.51 -1.69
CA ALA A 4 -14.17 15.97 -1.25
C ALA A 4 -14.19 15.90 0.29
N TYR A 5 -14.31 14.69 0.84
CA TYR A 5 -14.07 14.46 2.25
C TYR A 5 -12.56 14.60 2.48
N ALA A 6 -12.16 15.70 3.11
CA ALA A 6 -10.78 15.92 3.53
C ALA A 6 -10.41 14.86 4.59
N MET A 7 -9.58 13.89 4.20
CA MET A 7 -8.93 12.98 5.15
C MET A 7 -8.04 13.80 6.09
N LYS A 8 -8.11 13.50 7.39
CA LYS A 8 -7.24 14.13 8.41
C LYS A 8 -5.77 13.90 8.04
N VAL A 9 -4.96 14.95 8.18
CA VAL A 9 -3.51 14.92 7.96
C VAL A 9 -2.90 13.84 8.85
N ARG A 10 -2.26 12.84 8.25
CA ARG A 10 -1.49 11.84 8.98
C ARG A 10 -0.27 12.51 9.59
N TYR A 11 -0.30 12.71 10.91
CA TYR A 11 0.90 13.06 11.66
C TYR A 11 1.93 11.93 11.42
N ASP A 12 3.03 12.27 10.77
CA ASP A 12 4.18 11.41 10.41
C ASP A 12 4.09 10.57 9.12
N SER A 13 3.18 10.88 8.19
CA SER A 13 3.35 10.40 6.80
C SER A 13 4.13 11.43 5.99
N PRO A 14 5.16 11.07 5.20
CA PRO A 14 5.76 11.98 4.21
C PRO A 14 4.79 12.31 3.07
N ILE A 15 3.58 11.77 3.12
CA ILE A 15 2.49 11.96 2.20
C ILE A 15 1.47 12.86 2.91
N ASP A 16 1.53 14.17 2.65
CA ASP A 16 0.45 15.10 2.98
C ASP A 16 -0.88 14.53 2.47
N GLY A 17 -1.98 14.85 3.18
CA GLY A 17 -3.33 14.32 2.95
C GLY A 17 -3.62 14.10 1.47
N MET A 18 -3.40 12.88 0.99
CA MET A 18 -3.59 12.57 -0.41
C MET A 18 -5.11 12.64 -0.66
N PRO A 19 -5.59 13.57 -1.50
CA PRO A 19 -6.96 13.49 -1.96
C PRO A 19 -7.09 12.09 -2.59
N THR A 20 -8.20 11.41 -2.31
CA THR A 20 -8.60 10.14 -2.91
C THR A 20 -7.95 9.97 -4.29
N ILE A 21 -7.00 9.04 -4.42
CA ILE A 21 -6.33 8.81 -5.71
C ILE A 21 -7.43 8.41 -6.67
N CYS A 22 -7.75 9.29 -7.62
CA CYS A 22 -8.76 9.02 -8.63
C CYS A 22 -8.27 7.83 -9.45
N THR A 23 -8.90 6.69 -9.22
CA THR A 23 -8.65 5.41 -9.89
C THR A 23 -9.26 5.38 -11.30
N CYS A 24 -9.22 6.50 -12.02
CA CYS A 24 -9.69 6.49 -13.39
C CYS A 24 -8.71 5.63 -14.21
N GLU A 25 -9.22 4.74 -15.05
CA GLU A 25 -8.42 3.76 -15.78
C GLU A 25 -7.30 4.45 -16.59
N SER A 26 -7.60 5.58 -17.24
CA SER A 26 -6.58 6.39 -17.94
C SER A 26 -5.60 7.06 -16.98
N CYS A 27 -6.02 7.50 -15.79
CA CYS A 27 -5.15 8.11 -14.79
C CYS A 27 -4.14 7.08 -14.29
N ILE A 28 -4.61 5.87 -13.97
CA ILE A 28 -3.75 4.77 -13.55
C ILE A 28 -2.89 4.29 -14.71
N ASN A 29 -3.45 4.13 -15.91
CA ASN A 29 -2.68 3.70 -17.07
C ASN A 29 -1.68 4.75 -17.53
N ASP A 30 -1.96 6.06 -17.48
CA ASP A 30 -1.00 7.12 -17.80
C ASP A 30 0.09 7.20 -16.72
N TYR A 31 -0.32 7.08 -15.45
CA TYR A 31 0.61 6.98 -14.32
C TYR A 31 1.53 5.78 -14.53
N LEU A 32 0.99 4.57 -14.67
CA LEU A 32 1.72 3.32 -14.95
C LEU A 32 2.50 3.37 -16.27
N TYR A 33 1.99 4.01 -17.33
CA TYR A 33 2.63 4.14 -18.64
C TYR A 33 3.87 5.01 -18.57
N VAL A 34 3.82 6.14 -17.84
CA VAL A 34 5.01 6.95 -17.55
C VAL A 34 6.06 6.12 -16.79
N TYR A 35 5.63 5.17 -15.96
CA TYR A 35 6.53 4.23 -15.27
C TYR A 35 7.01 3.07 -16.17
N GLU A 36 6.17 2.53 -17.05
CA GLU A 36 6.51 1.46 -18.00
C GLU A 36 7.48 1.95 -19.08
N LYS A 37 7.31 3.18 -19.58
CA LYS A 37 8.19 3.81 -20.59
C LYS A 37 9.59 4.12 -20.06
N ARG A 38 9.79 4.15 -18.74
CA ARG A 38 11.11 4.23 -18.09
C ARG A 38 11.80 2.87 -17.93
N ASN A 39 11.46 1.86 -18.75
CA ASN A 39 12.02 0.50 -18.74
C ASN A 39 11.66 -0.35 -17.51
N VAL A 40 10.52 -0.10 -16.85
CA VAL A 40 10.13 -0.85 -15.63
C VAL A 40 9.16 -2.01 -15.92
N ALA A 41 8.52 -2.05 -17.10
CA ALA A 41 7.56 -3.08 -17.48
C ALA A 41 8.15 -4.50 -17.49
N GLY A 42 9.42 -4.65 -17.88
CA GLY A 42 10.15 -5.92 -17.79
C GLY A 42 10.43 -6.36 -16.35
N LEU A 43 10.74 -5.45 -15.44
CA LEU A 43 11.19 -5.80 -14.08
C LEU A 43 10.07 -6.26 -13.15
N LEU A 44 8.82 -5.87 -13.40
CA LEU A 44 7.65 -6.36 -12.67
C LEU A 44 7.08 -7.67 -13.23
N SER A 45 7.65 -8.17 -14.33
CA SER A 45 7.20 -9.37 -15.05
C SER A 45 8.29 -10.42 -15.27
N LEU A 46 9.55 -10.14 -14.91
CA LEU A 46 10.65 -11.09 -15.06
C LEU A 46 10.79 -12.03 -13.84
N PRO A 47 10.88 -13.35 -14.06
CA PRO A 47 11.45 -14.24 -13.07
C PRO A 47 12.92 -13.83 -12.86
N VAL A 48 13.33 -13.64 -11.61
CA VAL A 48 14.67 -13.17 -11.23
C VAL A 48 15.73 -14.14 -11.77
N SER A 49 16.33 -13.79 -12.91
CA SER A 49 17.39 -14.56 -13.54
C SER A 49 18.14 -13.71 -14.57
N SER A 50 19.04 -12.83 -14.10
CA SER A 50 20.35 -12.61 -14.74
C SER A 50 21.20 -11.65 -13.89
N SER A 51 22.42 -12.08 -13.59
CA SER A 51 23.25 -11.63 -12.48
C SER A 51 24.15 -10.43 -12.75
N GLU A 52 24.18 -9.88 -13.97
CA GLU A 52 25.27 -8.95 -14.35
C GLU A 52 24.81 -7.53 -14.73
N VAL A 53 23.57 -7.33 -15.21
CA VAL A 53 23.00 -5.97 -15.43
C VAL A 53 22.27 -5.44 -14.18
N SER A 54 22.01 -6.34 -13.22
CA SER A 54 21.10 -6.14 -12.09
C SER A 54 21.70 -5.40 -10.88
N ARG A 55 23.01 -5.13 -10.82
CA ARG A 55 23.65 -4.63 -9.57
C ARG A 55 23.57 -3.10 -9.41
N GLU A 56 23.96 -2.32 -10.41
CA GLU A 56 23.94 -0.84 -10.29
C GLU A 56 22.57 -0.21 -10.57
N VAL A 57 21.81 -0.78 -11.52
CA VAL A 57 20.42 -0.40 -11.75
C VAL A 57 19.54 -0.90 -10.60
N GLY A 58 19.83 -2.09 -10.05
CA GLY A 58 19.06 -2.72 -9.00
C GLY A 58 19.01 -1.89 -7.71
N GLU A 59 20.15 -1.48 -7.16
CA GLU A 59 20.16 -0.76 -5.88
C GLU A 59 19.49 0.61 -5.96
N ASN A 60 19.79 1.38 -7.03
CA ASN A 60 19.15 2.68 -7.27
C ASN A 60 17.65 2.54 -7.52
N PHE A 61 17.24 1.49 -8.25
CA PHE A 61 15.83 1.20 -8.52
C PHE A 61 15.08 0.74 -7.27
N TYR A 62 15.66 -0.14 -6.45
CA TYR A 62 15.05 -0.58 -5.19
C TYR A 62 14.91 0.56 -4.20
N PHE A 63 15.94 1.41 -4.08
CA PHE A 63 15.88 2.62 -3.26
C PHE A 63 14.79 3.59 -3.77
N TRP A 64 14.70 3.79 -5.08
CA TRP A 64 13.66 4.61 -5.69
C TRP A 64 12.25 4.04 -5.48
N LEU A 65 12.07 2.72 -5.60
CA LEU A 65 10.81 2.04 -5.31
C LEU A 65 10.43 2.16 -3.83
N GLN A 66 11.40 2.11 -2.93
CA GLN A 66 11.16 2.34 -1.50
C GLN A 66 10.69 3.78 -1.25
N GLN A 67 11.26 4.77 -1.93
CA GLN A 67 10.80 6.17 -1.85
C GLN A 67 9.40 6.36 -2.43
N ASN A 68 9.05 5.57 -3.46
CA ASN A 68 7.77 5.66 -4.15
C ASN A 68 6.89 4.43 -3.92
N ILE A 69 6.90 3.89 -2.70
CA ILE A 69 6.27 2.60 -2.40
C ILE A 69 4.76 2.57 -2.65
N HIS A 70 4.10 3.74 -2.62
CA HIS A 70 2.69 3.90 -2.99
C HIS A 70 2.42 3.46 -4.44
N ILE A 71 3.37 3.63 -5.36
CA ILE A 71 3.28 3.13 -6.73
C ILE A 71 3.17 1.61 -6.74
N VAL A 72 4.00 0.94 -5.94
CA VAL A 72 4.01 -0.52 -5.88
C VAL A 72 2.67 -1.03 -5.36
N TRP A 73 2.12 -0.39 -4.31
CA TRP A 73 0.79 -0.71 -3.79
C TRP A 73 -0.32 -0.56 -4.84
N ILE A 74 -0.40 0.61 -5.49
CA ILE A 74 -1.45 0.93 -6.45
C ILE A 74 -1.33 0.08 -7.71
N GLY A 75 -0.12 -0.04 -8.26
CA GLY A 75 0.14 -0.81 -9.48
C GLY A 75 -0.11 -2.30 -9.28
N THR A 76 0.29 -2.85 -8.12
CA THR A 76 0.01 -4.25 -7.79
C THR A 76 -1.48 -4.48 -7.59
N PHE A 77 -2.18 -3.58 -6.89
CA PHE A 77 -3.64 -3.63 -6.77
C PHE A 77 -4.33 -3.61 -8.14
N TYR A 78 -3.95 -2.66 -9.00
CA TYR A 78 -4.52 -2.54 -10.34
C TYR A 78 -4.33 -3.83 -11.14
N ARG A 79 -3.11 -4.37 -11.17
CA ARG A 79 -2.79 -5.59 -11.90
C ARG A 79 -3.53 -6.83 -11.39
N LEU A 80 -3.78 -6.92 -10.10
CA LEU A 80 -4.39 -8.09 -9.47
C LEU A 80 -5.92 -8.06 -9.46
N PHE A 81 -6.52 -6.89 -9.24
CA PHE A 81 -7.97 -6.78 -9.02
C PHE A 81 -8.68 -6.07 -10.18
N VAL A 82 -8.07 -5.03 -10.75
CA VAL A 82 -8.69 -4.20 -11.79
C VAL A 82 -8.48 -4.84 -13.16
N TYR A 83 -7.23 -4.93 -13.62
CA TYR A 83 -6.88 -5.41 -14.96
C TYR A 83 -7.51 -6.77 -15.36
N PRO A 84 -7.60 -7.79 -14.48
CA PRO A 84 -8.18 -9.07 -14.86
C PRO A 84 -9.71 -9.06 -14.93
N THR A 85 -10.37 -7.97 -14.50
CA THR A 85 -11.83 -7.93 -14.34
C THR A 85 -12.42 -6.68 -14.98
N ASN A 86 -13.64 -6.78 -15.52
CA ASN A 86 -14.39 -5.59 -15.98
C ASN A 86 -15.20 -4.95 -14.85
N LEU A 87 -14.74 -5.09 -13.60
CA LEU A 87 -15.45 -4.66 -12.40
C LEU A 87 -14.93 -3.31 -11.92
N ILE A 88 -15.79 -2.51 -11.29
CA ILE A 88 -15.37 -1.26 -10.66
C ILE A 88 -14.77 -1.57 -9.30
N TRP A 89 -13.51 -1.17 -9.15
CA TRP A 89 -12.71 -1.37 -7.95
C TRP A 89 -12.20 -0.04 -7.40
N ARG A 90 -12.12 0.07 -6.07
CA ARG A 90 -11.50 1.17 -5.36
C ARG A 90 -10.61 0.64 -4.25
N LEU A 91 -9.46 1.27 -4.08
CA LEU A 91 -8.56 1.03 -2.96
C LEU A 91 -8.73 2.18 -1.96
N ARG A 92 -9.04 1.88 -0.69
CA ARG A 92 -9.31 2.91 0.33
C ARG A 92 -8.54 2.63 1.62
N PRO A 93 -7.75 3.59 2.15
CA PRO A 93 -7.09 3.40 3.43
C PRO A 93 -8.10 3.54 4.59
N PHE A 94 -7.83 2.84 5.70
CA PHE A 94 -8.47 3.07 7.00
C PHE A 94 -7.44 3.12 8.13
N ASP A 95 -7.70 3.92 9.16
CA ASP A 95 -6.85 4.03 10.34
C ASP A 95 -7.47 3.26 11.54
N SER A 96 -8.80 3.14 11.57
CA SER A 96 -9.55 2.34 12.54
C SER A 96 -10.51 1.35 11.86
N PRO A 97 -10.65 0.12 12.36
CA PRO A 97 -11.66 -0.82 11.88
C PRO A 97 -13.10 -0.28 11.94
N SER A 98 -13.36 0.71 12.80
CA SER A 98 -14.66 1.38 12.90
C SER A 98 -15.04 2.22 11.68
N GLU A 99 -14.08 2.59 10.83
CA GLU A 99 -14.31 3.29 9.57
C GLU A 99 -14.86 2.37 8.47
N ILE A 100 -14.66 1.05 8.64
CA ILE A 100 -15.08 0.05 7.65
C ILE A 100 -16.59 -0.19 7.80
N PRO A 101 -17.38 -0.08 6.72
CA PRO A 101 -18.82 -0.34 6.77
C PRO A 101 -19.12 -1.80 7.11
N SER A 102 -19.49 -2.09 8.36
CA SER A 102 -19.65 -3.45 8.89
C SER A 102 -20.75 -4.30 8.21
N GLY A 103 -21.72 -3.67 7.53
CA GLY A 103 -22.85 -4.39 6.91
C GLY A 103 -22.59 -4.94 5.50
N ASN A 104 -21.55 -4.47 4.80
CA ASN A 104 -21.37 -4.75 3.37
C ASN A 104 -20.03 -5.41 3.03
N CYS A 105 -19.26 -5.80 4.05
CA CYS A 105 -17.98 -6.46 3.86
C CYS A 105 -18.17 -7.97 3.76
N ILE A 106 -17.71 -8.54 2.65
CA ILE A 106 -17.85 -9.96 2.34
C ILE A 106 -16.63 -10.77 2.75
N TRP A 107 -15.50 -10.09 3.02
CA TRP A 107 -14.24 -10.73 3.31
C TRP A 107 -13.27 -9.78 4.01
N GLY A 108 -12.36 -10.30 4.84
CA GLY A 108 -11.26 -9.54 5.41
C GLY A 108 -10.18 -10.43 6.02
N ALA A 109 -8.92 -10.00 5.96
CA ALA A 109 -7.80 -10.72 6.58
C ALA A 109 -6.66 -9.77 6.96
N THR A 110 -5.82 -10.23 7.88
CA THR A 110 -4.63 -9.50 8.33
C THR A 110 -3.41 -10.38 8.17
N GLU A 111 -2.42 -9.89 7.43
CA GLU A 111 -1.18 -10.59 7.13
C GLU A 111 0.02 -9.92 7.79
N THR A 112 0.96 -10.76 8.24
CA THR A 112 2.25 -10.30 8.74
C THR A 112 3.18 -10.00 7.57
N ALA A 113 4.11 -9.07 7.74
CA ALA A 113 5.08 -8.67 6.74
C ALA A 113 6.39 -8.17 7.34
N LYS A 114 7.44 -8.26 6.52
CA LYS A 114 8.74 -7.66 6.82
C LYS A 114 8.72 -6.17 6.45
N VAL A 115 8.90 -5.30 7.42
CA VAL A 115 8.83 -3.85 7.23
C VAL A 115 9.95 -3.16 8.01
N ARG A 116 10.57 -2.15 7.42
CA ARG A 116 11.61 -1.32 8.05
C ARG A 116 10.98 -0.08 8.68
N PHE A 117 11.23 0.16 9.95
CA PHE A 117 10.74 1.34 10.67
C PHE A 117 11.90 2.25 11.04
N THR A 118 11.61 3.55 11.05
CA THR A 118 12.54 4.59 11.50
C THR A 118 11.81 5.46 12.53
N CYS A 119 12.34 5.52 13.75
CA CYS A 119 11.80 6.41 14.77
C CYS A 119 12.20 7.84 14.43
N THR A 120 11.21 8.72 14.27
CA THR A 120 11.41 10.14 13.99
C THR A 120 11.94 10.91 15.20
N ASP A 121 11.77 10.38 16.41
CA ASP A 121 12.15 11.05 17.65
C ASP A 121 13.59 10.73 18.08
N CYS A 122 14.00 9.46 18.06
CA CYS A 122 15.35 9.04 18.48
C CYS A 122 16.26 8.57 17.33
N GLY A 123 15.77 8.52 16.09
CA GLY A 123 16.54 8.07 14.92
C GLY A 123 16.81 6.57 14.85
N LYS A 124 16.35 5.78 15.84
CA LYS A 124 16.51 4.33 15.82
C LYS A 124 15.80 3.71 14.62
N VAL A 125 16.49 2.80 13.96
CA VAL A 125 15.95 2.01 12.86
C VAL A 125 15.82 0.55 13.30
N TRP A 126 14.69 -0.08 12.98
CA TRP A 126 14.50 -1.51 13.20
C TRP A 126 13.74 -2.14 12.03
N THR A 127 13.87 -3.46 11.88
CA THR A 127 13.06 -4.23 10.93
C THR A 127 12.17 -5.17 11.72
N SER A 128 10.87 -5.09 11.51
CA SER A 128 9.92 -6.06 12.05
C SER A 128 9.60 -7.08 10.97
N ILE A 129 9.48 -8.35 11.37
CA ILE A 129 8.94 -9.44 10.53
C ILE A 129 7.46 -9.73 10.85
N SER A 130 6.87 -8.95 11.76
CA SER A 130 5.51 -9.09 12.27
C SER A 130 4.71 -7.79 12.12
N ALA A 131 5.13 -6.90 11.21
CA ALA A 131 4.32 -5.74 10.85
C ALA A 131 3.04 -6.22 10.17
N LEU A 132 1.91 -5.57 10.44
CA LEU A 132 0.62 -6.05 9.97
C LEU A 132 0.14 -5.21 8.78
N ALA A 133 -0.44 -5.88 7.79
CA ALA A 133 -1.33 -5.26 6.82
C ALA A 133 -2.70 -5.91 6.91
N SER A 134 -3.74 -5.10 7.10
CA SER A 134 -5.13 -5.57 7.16
C SER A 134 -5.88 -5.11 5.94
N PHE A 135 -6.76 -5.98 5.43
CA PHE A 135 -7.62 -5.66 4.30
C PHE A 135 -9.03 -6.14 4.56
N ALA A 136 -10.00 -5.42 4.00
CA ALA A 136 -11.40 -5.82 3.98
C ALA A 136 -12.00 -5.51 2.61
N LEU A 137 -12.69 -6.48 2.01
CA LEU A 137 -13.43 -6.31 0.77
C LEU A 137 -14.89 -6.03 1.10
N CYS A 138 -15.35 -4.86 0.68
CA CYS A 138 -16.73 -4.43 0.87
C CYS A 138 -17.38 -4.04 -0.46
N LEU A 139 -18.69 -4.21 -0.54
CA LEU A 139 -19.48 -3.91 -1.72
C LEU A 139 -20.33 -2.66 -1.45
N GLU A 140 -20.22 -1.67 -2.33
CA GLU A 140 -21.06 -0.47 -2.27
C GLU A 140 -21.87 -0.38 -3.57
N ASN A 141 -23.11 0.10 -3.48
CA ASN A 141 -23.94 0.37 -4.65
C ASN A 141 -23.93 1.87 -4.92
N GLU A 142 -23.39 2.27 -6.07
CA GLU A 142 -23.36 3.66 -6.51
C GLU A 142 -24.05 3.78 -7.87
N ASN A 143 -25.10 4.60 -7.97
CA ASN A 143 -25.85 4.84 -9.20
C ASN A 143 -26.36 3.56 -9.89
N GLY A 144 -26.72 2.54 -9.10
CA GLY A 144 -27.18 1.24 -9.61
C GLY A 144 -26.05 0.29 -10.05
N GLN A 145 -24.79 0.68 -9.87
CA GLN A 145 -23.63 -0.14 -10.18
C GLN A 145 -22.92 -0.60 -8.90
N GLN A 146 -22.54 -1.88 -8.86
CA GLN A 146 -21.80 -2.44 -7.73
C GLN A 146 -20.32 -2.08 -7.82
N VAL A 147 -19.82 -1.38 -6.81
CA VAL A 147 -18.43 -0.97 -6.62
C VAL A 147 -17.80 -1.85 -5.55
N ARG A 148 -16.66 -2.45 -5.86
CA ARG A 148 -15.83 -3.21 -4.91
C ARG A 148 -14.83 -2.27 -4.27
N ILE A 149 -14.83 -2.20 -2.95
CA ILE A 149 -13.89 -1.40 -2.20
C ILE A 149 -13.00 -2.33 -1.40
N LEU A 150 -11.72 -2.36 -1.77
CA LEU A 150 -10.68 -2.96 -0.96
C LEU A 150 -10.19 -1.91 0.04
N TRP A 151 -10.67 -2.04 1.26
CA TRP A 151 -10.16 -1.29 2.40
C TRP A 151 -8.82 -1.86 2.82
N PHE A 152 -7.84 -1.02 3.15
CA PHE A 152 -6.53 -1.46 3.62
C PHE A 152 -5.99 -0.59 4.76
N SER A 153 -5.22 -1.21 5.65
CA SER A 153 -4.47 -0.51 6.70
C SER A 153 -3.08 -1.12 6.85
N LEU A 154 -2.08 -0.25 6.94
CA LEU A 154 -0.69 -0.62 7.15
C LEU A 154 -0.31 -0.21 8.57
N HIS A 155 -0.23 -1.18 9.47
CA HIS A 155 -0.13 -0.90 10.90
C HIS A 155 1.23 -0.34 11.28
N GLY A 156 1.21 0.76 12.02
CA GLY A 156 2.41 1.33 12.63
C GLY A 156 2.91 0.50 13.82
N GLN A 157 4.15 0.74 14.22
CA GLN A 157 4.73 0.17 15.44
C GLN A 157 5.32 1.26 16.32
N THR A 158 5.29 1.04 17.63
CA THR A 158 5.90 1.94 18.61
C THR A 158 7.39 1.68 18.74
N CYS A 159 8.16 2.75 18.97
CA CYS A 159 9.59 2.62 19.25
C CYS A 159 9.79 2.20 20.71
N LEU A 160 10.32 0.99 20.94
CA LEU A 160 10.56 0.48 22.29
C LEU A 160 11.50 1.36 23.11
N ASP A 161 12.54 1.92 22.48
CA ASP A 161 13.54 2.74 23.19
C ASP A 161 12.94 4.06 23.68
N CYS A 162 12.11 4.71 22.87
CA CYS A 162 11.38 5.92 23.28
C CYS A 162 10.43 5.62 24.44
N VAL A 163 9.72 4.50 24.38
CA VAL A 163 8.79 4.09 25.45
C VAL A 163 9.56 3.81 26.75
N VAL A 164 10.67 3.08 26.68
CA VAL A 164 11.53 2.80 27.85
C VAL A 164 12.12 4.08 28.43
N ASN A 165 12.44 5.07 27.60
CA ASN A 165 12.95 6.37 28.02
C ASN A 165 11.85 7.36 28.49
N GLY A 166 10.61 6.89 28.67
CA GLY A 166 9.51 7.67 29.24
C GLY A 166 8.76 8.56 28.24
N SER A 167 9.00 8.42 26.94
CA SER A 167 8.21 9.10 25.92
C SER A 167 6.83 8.44 25.76
N PRO A 168 5.76 9.20 25.47
CA PRO A 168 4.46 8.61 25.19
C PRO A 168 4.53 7.69 23.96
N PRO A 169 3.78 6.57 23.93
CA PRO A 169 3.80 5.64 22.81
C PRO A 169 3.28 6.35 21.55
N LYS A 170 4.13 6.42 20.54
CA LYS A 170 3.86 7.02 19.24
C LYS A 170 4.01 5.97 18.15
N LEU A 171 3.07 5.94 17.20
CA LEU A 171 3.13 5.03 16.07
C LEU A 171 4.08 5.58 15.01
N HIS A 172 4.99 4.73 14.55
CA HIS A 172 5.80 4.97 13.36
C HIS A 172 5.34 4.06 12.24
N TYR A 173 5.16 4.62 11.05
CA TYR A 173 4.80 3.86 9.86
C TYR A 173 6.07 3.44 9.13
N GLY A 174 6.14 2.16 8.78
CA GLY A 174 7.34 1.59 8.20
C GLY A 174 7.42 1.74 6.68
N THR A 175 8.64 1.76 6.17
CA THR A 175 8.97 1.60 4.76
C THR A 175 8.84 0.13 4.38
N TRP A 176 7.93 -0.15 3.45
CA TRP A 176 7.65 -1.49 2.94
C TRP A 176 8.66 -1.89 1.87
N TYR A 177 9.02 -3.17 1.83
CA TYR A 177 9.78 -3.71 0.71
C TYR A 177 8.85 -4.06 -0.44
N PRO A 178 9.23 -3.80 -1.71
CA PRO A 178 8.36 -4.11 -2.85
C PRO A 178 7.88 -5.57 -2.88
N HIS A 179 8.76 -6.54 -2.62
CA HIS A 179 8.40 -7.96 -2.58
C HIS A 179 7.39 -8.31 -1.49
N GLU A 180 7.41 -7.59 -0.36
CA GLU A 180 6.41 -7.78 0.71
C GLU A 180 5.04 -7.25 0.28
N VAL A 181 4.99 -6.15 -0.47
CA VAL A 181 3.75 -5.62 -1.06
C VAL A 181 3.12 -6.65 -2.02
N PHE A 182 3.93 -7.24 -2.90
CA PHE A 182 3.45 -8.30 -3.79
C PHE A 182 2.96 -9.51 -3.00
N ARG A 183 3.73 -9.96 -2.00
CA ARG A 183 3.40 -11.15 -1.22
C ARG A 183 2.08 -10.98 -0.48
N VAL A 184 1.89 -9.85 0.22
CA VAL A 184 0.64 -9.62 0.95
C VAL A 184 -0.51 -9.53 -0.04
N LEU A 185 -0.49 -8.64 -1.05
CA LEU A 185 -1.60 -8.51 -2.01
C LEU A 185 -1.92 -9.80 -2.78
N ASN A 186 -0.92 -10.62 -3.10
CA ASN A 186 -1.15 -11.89 -3.78
C ASN A 186 -1.80 -12.94 -2.85
N PHE A 187 -1.45 -12.95 -1.56
CA PHE A 187 -2.18 -13.75 -0.57
C PHE A 187 -3.67 -13.38 -0.56
N TYR A 188 -3.97 -12.08 -0.66
CA TYR A 188 -5.35 -11.58 -0.73
C TYR A 188 -6.13 -12.03 -1.98
N VAL A 189 -5.46 -12.29 -3.11
CA VAL A 189 -6.12 -12.82 -4.32
C VAL A 189 -6.40 -14.31 -4.22
N LEU A 190 -5.49 -15.08 -3.62
CA LEU A 190 -5.60 -16.54 -3.56
C LEU A 190 -6.56 -17.03 -2.46
N CYS A 191 -6.85 -16.20 -1.46
CA CYS A 191 -7.67 -16.55 -0.30
C CYS A 191 -9.05 -15.84 -0.27
N ALA A 192 -9.37 -15.02 -1.27
CA ALA A 192 -10.68 -14.39 -1.47
C ALA A 192 -11.51 -15.14 -2.52
#